data_AF-A0A8H7LBC7-F1
#
_entry.id   AF-A0A8H7LBC7-F1
#
_cell.length_a   1.000
_cell.length_b   1.000
_cell.length_c   1.000
_cell.angle_alpha   90.00
_cell.angle_beta   90.00
_cell.angle_gamma   90.00
#
_symmetry.space_group_name_H-M   'P 1'
#
loop_
_entity.id
_entity.type
_entity.pdbx_description
1 polymer ?
#
loop_
_entity_poly.entity_id
_entity_poly.type
_entity_poly.pdbx_seq_one_letter_code
_entity_poly.pdbx_strand_id
1 'polypeptide(L)'
;MSLLHHEKLAKDTANASMLSRVVAATHIRDKLLGAGLLYAKKYLLPIERLCTECVSLAEMKSARGRTLLLDKLKIGAYWMNELPTIPPPTLGIPVSNSGYANVPSMLTMDSKVSIASSGISLPKVVTFSLTDGRKHKMLLKHGTDDLRQDAIMEQVFEKVNKIFHEDKETRKRKLRVRTYSAVPLGPTAGVSEHTFRVLRGSKDHILAILDVLRWDPLYSWSISPLRNKKLQGANKDALGLEAKQDGSAASKAIFGVSDKLSAGGLSVEATVRELIREATSEQNLAVIYSGWSPFY
;
A
#
# COMPACT_ATOMS: atom_id res chain seq x y z
N MET A 1 10.13 -0.64 -11.96
CA MET A 1 8.72 -0.77 -12.40
C MET A 1 7.88 0.43 -12.08
N SER A 2 7.39 0.63 -10.84
CA SER A 2 6.41 1.70 -10.50
C SER A 2 6.73 3.08 -11.08
N LEU A 3 7.99 3.54 -10.96
CA LEU A 3 8.45 4.83 -11.52
C LEU A 3 8.36 4.93 -13.05
N LEU A 4 8.41 3.83 -13.81
CA LEU A 4 8.27 3.86 -15.27
C LEU A 4 6.83 4.22 -15.67
N HIS A 5 5.83 3.71 -14.94
CA HIS A 5 4.42 4.09 -15.13
C HIS A 5 4.11 5.54 -14.68
N HIS A 6 5.08 6.26 -14.11
CA HIS A 6 4.96 7.69 -13.84
C HIS A 6 5.43 8.56 -15.03
N GLU A 7 6.04 8.01 -16.08
CA GLU A 7 6.56 8.80 -17.21
C GLU A 7 5.50 9.71 -17.84
N LYS A 8 4.32 9.15 -18.14
CA LYS A 8 3.22 9.91 -18.74
C LYS A 8 2.78 11.04 -17.80
N LEU A 9 2.53 10.74 -16.53
CA LEU A 9 2.14 11.74 -15.54
C LEU A 9 3.21 12.85 -15.37
N ALA A 10 4.49 12.49 -15.38
CA ALA A 10 5.60 13.41 -15.25
C ALA A 10 5.71 14.38 -16.45
N LYS A 11 5.39 13.90 -17.66
CA LYS A 11 5.26 14.71 -18.88
C LYS A 11 4.01 15.59 -18.83
N ASP A 12 2.85 15.00 -18.55
CA ASP A 12 1.55 15.68 -18.49
C ASP A 12 1.50 16.80 -17.42
N THR A 13 2.32 16.68 -16.35
CA THR A 13 2.45 17.68 -15.26
C THR A 13 3.73 18.52 -15.30
N ALA A 14 4.54 18.40 -16.36
CA ALA A 14 5.84 19.07 -16.52
C ALA A 14 6.81 18.94 -15.31
N ASN A 15 6.69 17.86 -14.52
CA ASN A 15 7.41 17.73 -13.25
C ASN A 15 8.86 17.25 -13.46
N ALA A 16 9.79 18.20 -13.58
CA ALA A 16 11.21 17.94 -13.80
C ALA A 16 11.86 16.97 -12.78
N SER A 17 11.42 17.03 -11.51
CA SER A 17 11.92 16.13 -10.45
C SER A 17 11.46 14.68 -10.67
N MET A 18 10.22 14.50 -11.11
CA MET A 18 9.67 13.19 -11.47
C MET A 18 10.28 12.66 -12.77
N LEU A 19 10.44 13.51 -13.80
CA LEU A 19 11.10 13.17 -15.08
C LEU A 19 12.53 12.67 -14.86
N SER A 20 13.33 13.35 -14.03
CA SER A 20 14.69 12.92 -13.68
C SER A 20 14.72 11.50 -13.08
N ARG A 21 13.75 11.17 -12.21
CA ARG A 21 13.62 9.83 -11.59
C ARG A 21 13.14 8.77 -12.58
N VAL A 22 12.31 9.13 -13.55
CA VAL A 22 11.94 8.23 -14.66
C VAL A 22 13.19 7.87 -15.47
N VAL A 23 13.98 8.86 -15.90
CA VAL A 23 15.23 8.65 -16.64
C VAL A 23 16.22 7.77 -15.86
N ALA A 24 16.43 8.05 -14.57
CA ALA A 24 17.29 7.24 -13.72
C ALA A 24 16.77 5.79 -13.56
N ALA A 25 15.47 5.59 -13.41
CA ALA A 25 14.87 4.26 -13.32
C ALA A 25 14.99 3.47 -14.63
N THR A 26 14.84 4.12 -15.79
CA THR A 26 15.07 3.52 -17.11
C THR A 26 16.53 3.13 -17.27
N HIS A 27 17.49 4.01 -16.94
CA HIS A 27 18.91 3.69 -17.02
C HIS A 27 19.30 2.48 -16.14
N ILE A 28 18.72 2.37 -14.93
CA ILE A 28 18.91 1.20 -14.06
C ILE A 28 18.30 -0.07 -14.68
N ARG A 29 17.09 0.00 -15.26
CA ARG A 29 16.49 -1.13 -15.99
C ARG A 29 17.38 -1.59 -17.13
N ASP A 30 17.86 -0.66 -17.95
CA ASP A 30 18.64 -0.99 -19.15
C ASP A 30 20.01 -1.59 -18.77
N LYS A 31 20.62 -1.11 -17.68
CA LYS A 31 21.81 -1.74 -17.09
C LYS A 31 21.53 -3.15 -16.56
N LEU A 32 20.36 -3.41 -15.95
CA LEU A 32 19.96 -4.75 -15.51
C LEU A 32 19.63 -5.71 -16.67
N LEU A 33 19.08 -5.19 -17.77
CA LEU A 33 18.89 -5.96 -19.02
C LEU A 33 20.25 -6.35 -19.63
N GLY A 34 21.20 -5.41 -19.70
CA GLY A 34 22.55 -5.66 -20.22
C GLY A 34 23.44 -6.54 -19.33
N ALA A 35 23.23 -6.54 -18.01
CA ALA A 35 24.04 -7.30 -17.06
C ALA A 35 23.87 -8.83 -17.13
N GLY A 36 22.80 -9.35 -17.75
CA GLY A 36 22.63 -10.79 -17.92
C GLY A 36 21.34 -11.21 -18.59
N LEU A 37 21.42 -11.65 -19.85
CA LEU A 37 20.27 -12.06 -20.67
C LEU A 37 19.40 -13.16 -20.01
N LEU A 38 20.01 -14.10 -19.28
CA LEU A 38 19.29 -15.15 -18.56
C LEU A 38 18.50 -14.60 -17.37
N TYR A 39 19.06 -13.65 -16.60
CA TYR A 39 18.37 -12.96 -15.51
C TYR A 39 17.22 -12.10 -16.04
N ALA A 40 17.48 -11.35 -17.12
CA ALA A 40 16.51 -10.52 -17.80
C ALA A 40 15.28 -11.33 -18.27
N LYS A 41 15.51 -12.46 -18.96
CA LYS A 41 14.44 -13.34 -19.45
C LYS A 41 13.73 -14.11 -18.33
N LYS A 42 14.43 -14.54 -17.28
CA LYS A 42 13.84 -15.38 -16.21
C LYS A 42 13.05 -14.58 -15.17
N TYR A 43 13.47 -13.35 -14.86
CA TYR A 43 12.86 -12.57 -13.77
C TYR A 43 12.39 -11.19 -14.20
N LEU A 44 13.25 -10.38 -14.84
CA LEU A 44 12.91 -8.97 -15.10
C LEU A 44 11.71 -8.83 -16.04
N LEU A 45 11.80 -9.35 -17.27
CA LEU A 45 10.72 -9.24 -18.26
C LEU A 45 9.39 -9.87 -17.80
N PRO A 46 9.37 -11.06 -17.15
CA PRO A 46 8.17 -11.59 -16.51
C PRO A 46 7.56 -10.68 -15.44
N ILE A 47 8.38 -10.04 -14.61
CA ILE A 47 7.90 -9.05 -13.62
C ILE A 47 7.36 -7.80 -14.32
N GLU A 48 7.99 -7.30 -15.38
CA GLU A 48 7.49 -6.13 -16.13
C GLU A 48 6.11 -6.40 -16.75
N ARG A 49 5.94 -7.59 -17.36
CA ARG A 49 4.65 -8.02 -17.91
C ARG A 49 3.60 -8.19 -16.82
N LEU A 50 3.92 -8.86 -15.71
CA LEU A 50 3.01 -9.02 -14.58
C LEU A 50 2.55 -7.65 -14.01
N CYS A 51 3.45 -6.66 -13.91
CA CYS A 51 3.06 -5.32 -13.48
C CYS A 51 2.06 -4.67 -14.45
N THR A 52 2.32 -4.74 -15.75
CA THR A 52 1.43 -4.18 -16.79
C THR A 52 0.05 -4.85 -16.77
N GLU A 53 0.01 -6.19 -16.76
CA GLU A 53 -1.22 -6.97 -16.78
C GLU A 53 -2.04 -6.78 -15.48
N CYS A 54 -1.37 -6.66 -14.32
CA CYS A 54 -2.01 -6.26 -13.06
C CYS A 54 -2.72 -4.90 -13.16
N VAL A 55 -2.06 -3.89 -13.76
CA VAL A 55 -2.63 -2.56 -13.93
C VAL A 55 -3.81 -2.59 -14.90
N SER A 56 -3.67 -3.23 -16.06
CA SER A 56 -4.76 -3.34 -17.04
C SER A 56 -5.96 -4.13 -16.50
N LEU A 57 -5.75 -5.21 -15.74
CA LEU A 57 -6.83 -5.92 -15.07
C LEU A 57 -7.47 -5.05 -13.96
N ALA A 58 -6.68 -4.29 -13.19
CA ALA A 58 -7.19 -3.35 -12.20
C ALA A 58 -8.06 -2.24 -12.83
N GLU A 59 -7.68 -1.74 -14.00
CA GLU A 59 -8.39 -0.70 -14.76
C GLU A 59 -9.72 -1.15 -15.37
N MET A 60 -9.92 -2.46 -15.62
CA MET A 60 -11.14 -2.96 -16.27
C MET A 60 -12.43 -2.56 -15.53
N LYS A 61 -13.33 -1.88 -16.24
CA LYS A 61 -14.68 -1.55 -15.74
C LYS A 61 -15.60 -2.75 -15.95
N SER A 62 -16.25 -3.22 -14.88
CA SER A 62 -17.32 -4.23 -14.99
C SER A 62 -18.63 -3.57 -15.41
N ALA A 63 -19.18 -3.96 -16.57
CA ALA A 63 -20.41 -3.36 -17.09
C ALA A 63 -21.68 -3.76 -16.32
N ARG A 64 -21.69 -4.96 -15.73
CA ARG A 64 -22.71 -5.46 -14.80
C ARG A 64 -22.26 -6.80 -14.20
N GLY A 65 -21.98 -6.83 -12.90
CA GLY A 65 -21.67 -8.06 -12.16
C GLY A 65 -20.53 -7.92 -11.14
N ARG A 66 -20.63 -8.64 -10.02
CA ARG A 66 -19.62 -8.72 -8.93
C ARG A 66 -18.49 -9.74 -9.23
N THR A 67 -18.32 -10.11 -10.49
CA THR A 67 -17.39 -11.16 -10.94
C THR A 67 -17.00 -10.91 -12.38
N LEU A 68 -15.72 -11.14 -12.71
CA LEU A 68 -15.20 -11.26 -14.06
C LEU A 68 -14.77 -12.71 -14.28
N LEU A 69 -15.04 -13.25 -15.47
CA LEU A 69 -14.57 -14.57 -15.89
C LEU A 69 -13.46 -14.37 -16.92
N LEU A 70 -12.21 -14.71 -16.56
CA LEU A 70 -11.04 -14.48 -17.40
C LEU A 70 -11.16 -15.18 -18.75
N ASP A 71 -11.74 -16.38 -18.76
CA ASP A 71 -12.00 -17.22 -19.93
C ASP A 71 -12.82 -16.52 -21.04
N LYS A 72 -13.52 -15.42 -20.70
CA LYS A 72 -14.36 -14.62 -21.62
C LYS A 72 -13.74 -13.28 -22.00
N LEU A 73 -12.51 -13.00 -21.58
CA LEU A 73 -11.84 -11.70 -21.73
C LEU A 73 -10.52 -11.86 -22.47
N LYS A 74 -10.21 -10.96 -23.41
CA LYS A 74 -8.94 -11.01 -24.18
C LYS A 74 -7.69 -10.95 -23.28
N ILE A 75 -7.73 -10.18 -22.20
CA ILE A 75 -6.67 -10.11 -21.18
C ILE A 75 -6.51 -11.43 -20.39
N GLY A 76 -7.56 -12.26 -20.31
CA GLY A 76 -7.53 -13.53 -19.61
C GLY A 76 -6.53 -14.54 -20.19
N ALA A 77 -6.18 -14.40 -21.48
CA ALA A 77 -5.20 -15.27 -22.13
C ALA A 77 -3.84 -15.30 -21.39
N TYR A 78 -3.35 -14.13 -20.93
CA TYR A 78 -2.12 -14.06 -20.14
C TYR A 78 -2.26 -14.83 -18.82
N TRP A 79 -3.33 -14.54 -18.07
CA TRP A 79 -3.57 -15.10 -16.73
C TRP A 79 -3.84 -16.60 -16.71
N MET A 80 -4.40 -17.14 -17.80
CA MET A 80 -4.75 -18.56 -17.92
C MET A 80 -3.62 -19.39 -18.58
N ASN A 81 -2.86 -18.83 -19.53
CA ASN A 81 -1.94 -19.60 -20.39
C ASN A 81 -0.47 -19.17 -20.31
N GLU A 82 -0.16 -17.95 -19.86
CA GLU A 82 1.19 -17.36 -19.93
C GLU A 82 1.68 -16.85 -18.55
N LEU A 83 1.08 -17.32 -17.46
CA LEU A 83 1.41 -16.91 -16.10
C LEU A 83 2.85 -17.34 -15.74
N PRO A 84 3.76 -16.40 -15.40
CA PRO A 84 5.15 -16.73 -15.13
C PRO A 84 5.36 -17.36 -13.75
N THR A 85 6.32 -18.29 -13.67
CA THR A 85 6.74 -18.97 -12.43
C THR A 85 7.59 -18.06 -11.54
N ILE A 86 6.96 -17.01 -11.01
CA ILE A 86 7.53 -16.05 -10.07
C ILE A 86 6.63 -15.93 -8.82
N PRO A 87 7.16 -15.55 -7.65
CA PRO A 87 6.34 -15.35 -6.46
C PRO A 87 5.29 -14.24 -6.65
N PRO A 88 4.15 -14.31 -5.94
CA PRO A 88 3.20 -13.21 -5.87
C PRO A 88 3.90 -11.93 -5.37
N PRO A 89 3.67 -10.75 -5.99
CA PRO A 89 4.27 -9.49 -5.54
C PRO A 89 3.98 -9.11 -4.08
N THR A 90 2.91 -9.66 -3.48
CA THR A 90 2.50 -9.42 -2.10
C THR A 90 2.85 -10.57 -1.14
N LEU A 91 3.65 -11.56 -1.58
CA LEU A 91 4.18 -12.59 -0.69
C LEU A 91 5.34 -12.01 0.12
N GLY A 92 5.26 -12.09 1.45
CA GLY A 92 6.33 -11.65 2.35
C GLY A 92 7.56 -12.56 2.28
N ILE A 93 8.50 -12.25 1.40
CA ILE A 93 9.76 -13.00 1.24
C ILE A 93 10.83 -12.41 2.19
N PRO A 94 11.35 -13.16 3.17
CA PRO A 94 12.44 -12.69 4.02
C PRO A 94 13.76 -12.65 3.23
N VAL A 95 14.64 -11.70 3.56
CA VAL A 95 15.99 -11.62 2.99
C VAL A 95 16.80 -12.85 3.38
N SER A 96 17.39 -13.51 2.39
CA SER A 96 18.09 -14.79 2.56
C SER A 96 19.50 -14.76 1.98
N ASN A 97 20.50 -15.04 2.83
CA ASN A 97 21.90 -15.19 2.41
C ASN A 97 22.17 -16.53 1.70
N SER A 98 21.30 -17.53 1.87
CA SER A 98 21.35 -18.83 1.17
C SER A 98 20.54 -18.84 -0.13
N GLY A 99 20.02 -17.69 -0.56
CA GLY A 99 19.26 -17.54 -1.80
C GLY A 99 17.77 -17.89 -1.67
N TYR A 100 17.11 -17.98 -2.83
CA TYR A 100 15.65 -17.95 -2.96
C TYR A 100 15.06 -19.16 -3.71
N ALA A 101 15.76 -20.30 -3.74
CA ALA A 101 15.35 -21.48 -4.52
C ALA A 101 13.99 -22.07 -4.09
N ASN A 102 13.65 -21.97 -2.80
CA ASN A 102 12.46 -22.59 -2.20
C ASN A 102 11.29 -21.60 -2.00
N VAL A 103 11.29 -20.44 -2.67
CA VAL A 103 10.20 -19.46 -2.55
C VAL A 103 8.97 -19.93 -3.35
N PRO A 104 7.76 -20.00 -2.73
CA PRO A 104 6.53 -20.36 -3.44
C PRO A 104 6.24 -19.42 -4.61
N SER A 105 6.16 -19.98 -5.81
CA SER A 105 5.83 -19.26 -7.04
C SER A 105 4.36 -19.42 -7.39
N MET A 106 3.81 -18.49 -8.17
CA MET A 106 2.48 -18.65 -8.77
C MET A 106 2.51 -19.80 -9.78
N LEU A 107 1.46 -20.63 -9.77
CA LEU A 107 1.30 -21.77 -10.68
C LEU A 107 0.06 -21.57 -11.58
N THR A 108 -1.08 -21.21 -10.99
CA THR A 108 -2.33 -20.91 -11.72
C THR A 108 -3.11 -19.78 -11.04
N MET A 109 -4.04 -19.17 -11.79
CA MET A 109 -5.01 -18.19 -11.28
C MET A 109 -6.42 -18.77 -11.37
N ASP A 110 -7.24 -18.55 -10.34
CA ASP A 110 -8.67 -18.90 -10.39
C ASP A 110 -9.37 -18.02 -11.45
N SER A 111 -9.98 -18.62 -12.48
CA SER A 111 -10.55 -17.85 -13.61
C SER A 111 -11.72 -16.93 -13.24
N LYS A 112 -12.27 -17.10 -12.03
CA LYS A 112 -13.33 -16.29 -11.42
C LYS A 112 -12.75 -15.18 -10.54
N VAL A 113 -12.42 -14.04 -11.14
CA VAL A 113 -12.02 -12.83 -10.40
C VAL A 113 -13.25 -12.20 -9.76
N SER A 114 -13.23 -11.99 -8.44
CA SER A 114 -14.34 -11.39 -7.71
C SER A 114 -14.16 -9.87 -7.60
N ILE A 115 -15.27 -9.10 -7.57
CA ILE A 115 -15.23 -7.65 -7.34
C ILE A 115 -15.84 -7.36 -5.97
N ALA A 116 -15.20 -6.49 -5.19
CA ALA A 116 -15.72 -6.07 -3.89
C ALA A 116 -17.17 -5.54 -4.00
N SER A 117 -18.01 -5.91 -3.03
CA SER A 117 -19.45 -5.63 -3.05
C SER A 117 -19.84 -4.18 -2.72
N SER A 118 -18.90 -3.39 -2.21
CA SER A 118 -19.06 -2.01 -1.76
C SER A 118 -17.73 -1.24 -1.85
N GLY A 119 -17.80 0.09 -1.81
CA GLY A 119 -16.64 1.00 -1.89
C GLY A 119 -16.46 1.62 -3.28
N ILE A 120 -15.90 2.84 -3.32
CA ILE A 120 -15.82 3.67 -4.54
C ILE A 120 -14.84 3.12 -5.59
N SER A 121 -13.75 2.46 -5.17
CA SER A 121 -12.72 1.93 -6.06
C SER A 121 -12.98 0.50 -6.57
N LEU A 122 -14.04 -0.18 -6.10
CA LEU A 122 -14.46 -1.54 -6.49
C LEU A 122 -13.29 -2.50 -6.81
N PRO A 123 -12.36 -2.73 -5.86
CA PRO A 123 -11.17 -3.53 -6.10
C PRO A 123 -11.48 -4.98 -6.48
N LYS A 124 -10.58 -5.55 -7.29
CA LYS A 124 -10.71 -6.90 -7.83
C LYS A 124 -9.90 -7.88 -6.99
N VAL A 125 -10.58 -8.86 -6.42
CA VAL A 125 -9.97 -9.93 -5.63
C VAL A 125 -9.61 -11.07 -6.58
N VAL A 126 -8.32 -11.26 -6.80
CA VAL A 126 -7.75 -12.37 -7.56
C VAL A 126 -7.20 -13.43 -6.59
N THR A 127 -7.24 -14.69 -6.99
CA THR A 127 -6.70 -15.81 -6.19
C THR A 127 -5.76 -16.64 -7.05
N PHE A 128 -4.55 -16.86 -6.57
CA PHE A 128 -3.53 -17.69 -7.20
C PHE A 128 -3.37 -19.00 -6.41
N SER A 129 -3.13 -20.11 -7.09
CA SER A 129 -2.60 -21.32 -6.48
C SER A 129 -1.07 -21.31 -6.63
N LEU A 130 -0.35 -21.58 -5.54
CA LEU A 130 1.11 -21.53 -5.48
C LEU A 130 1.74 -22.93 -5.58
N THR A 131 3.04 -22.98 -5.86
CA THR A 131 3.82 -24.23 -5.92
C THR A 131 3.91 -24.99 -4.58
N ASP A 132 3.57 -24.37 -3.45
CA ASP A 132 3.44 -25.03 -2.13
C ASP A 132 2.01 -25.53 -1.84
N GLY A 133 1.12 -25.50 -2.84
CA GLY A 133 -0.28 -25.92 -2.73
C GLY A 133 -1.21 -24.90 -2.04
N ARG A 134 -0.69 -23.78 -1.54
CA ARG A 134 -1.52 -22.75 -0.88
C ARG A 134 -2.24 -21.87 -1.91
N LYS A 135 -3.39 -21.34 -1.50
CA LYS A 135 -4.08 -20.27 -2.24
C LYS A 135 -3.74 -18.90 -1.68
N HIS A 136 -3.16 -18.03 -2.50
CA HIS A 136 -2.81 -16.65 -2.16
C HIS A 136 -3.81 -15.68 -2.78
N LYS A 137 -4.27 -14.69 -2.01
CA LYS A 137 -5.26 -13.70 -2.46
C LYS A 137 -4.63 -12.32 -2.59
N MET A 138 -4.95 -11.63 -3.67
CA MET A 138 -4.49 -10.26 -3.92
C MET A 138 -5.68 -9.36 -4.28
N LEU A 139 -5.67 -8.14 -3.76
CA LEU A 139 -6.57 -7.07 -4.15
C LEU A 139 -5.87 -6.21 -5.20
N LEU A 140 -6.35 -6.24 -6.44
CA LEU A 140 -5.97 -5.28 -7.47
C LEU A 140 -6.83 -4.03 -7.29
N LYS A 141 -6.20 -2.91 -6.95
CA LYS A 141 -6.83 -1.61 -6.70
C LYS A 141 -6.46 -0.64 -7.83
N HIS A 142 -7.43 0.14 -8.31
CA HIS A 142 -7.22 1.23 -9.26
C HIS A 142 -8.08 2.45 -8.90
N GLY A 143 -7.57 3.65 -9.15
CA GLY A 143 -8.27 4.91 -9.01
C GLY A 143 -7.42 5.96 -8.28
N THR A 144 -7.94 6.49 -7.18
CA THR A 144 -7.29 7.52 -6.35
C THR A 144 -6.90 7.01 -4.97
N ASP A 145 -6.79 5.69 -4.81
CA ASP A 145 -6.37 5.06 -3.57
C ASP A 145 -4.84 5.12 -3.54
N ASP A 146 -4.28 5.98 -2.68
CA ASP A 146 -2.83 6.21 -2.61
C ASP A 146 -2.12 5.02 -1.94
N LEU A 147 -1.87 4.00 -2.74
CA LEU A 147 -1.16 2.79 -2.35
C LEU A 147 0.32 3.02 -2.04
N ARG A 148 0.89 4.18 -2.40
CA ARG A 148 2.24 4.55 -1.96
C ARG A 148 2.19 4.94 -0.49
N GLN A 149 1.24 5.78 -0.09
CA GLN A 149 1.00 6.11 1.33
C GLN A 149 0.64 4.86 2.13
N ASP A 150 -0.27 4.02 1.63
CA ASP A 150 -0.64 2.76 2.31
C ASP A 150 0.59 1.84 2.50
N ALA A 151 1.41 1.62 1.46
CA ALA A 151 2.63 0.78 1.52
C ALA A 151 3.76 1.35 2.38
N ILE A 152 3.83 2.68 2.51
CA ILE A 152 4.76 3.37 3.42
C ILE A 152 4.31 3.17 4.88
N MET A 153 3.02 3.26 5.17
CA MET A 153 2.49 3.01 6.51
C MET A 153 2.65 1.54 6.95
N GLU A 154 2.53 0.57 6.04
CA GLU A 154 2.81 -0.83 6.37
C GLU A 154 4.30 -1.08 6.68
N GLN A 155 5.25 -0.38 6.02
CA GLN A 155 6.66 -0.42 6.41
C GLN A 155 6.91 0.16 7.82
N VAL A 156 6.17 1.20 8.22
CA VAL A 156 6.20 1.69 9.60
C VAL A 156 5.70 0.60 10.55
N PHE A 157 4.58 -0.06 10.25
CA PHE A 157 4.03 -1.12 11.09
C PHE A 157 4.92 -2.37 11.18
N GLU A 158 5.55 -2.80 10.07
CA GLU A 158 6.57 -3.86 10.08
C GLU A 158 7.74 -3.53 11.01
N LYS A 159 8.15 -2.26 11.05
CA LYS A 159 9.24 -1.81 11.93
C LYS A 159 8.81 -1.83 13.40
N VAL A 160 7.62 -1.33 13.76
CA VAL A 160 7.19 -1.38 15.17
C VAL A 160 6.97 -2.82 15.66
N ASN A 161 6.53 -3.72 14.78
CA ASN A 161 6.50 -5.16 15.07
C ASN A 161 7.87 -5.73 15.49
N LYS A 162 8.98 -5.23 14.94
CA LYS A 162 10.33 -5.67 15.35
C LYS A 162 10.63 -5.24 16.79
N ILE A 163 10.23 -4.04 17.16
CA ILE A 163 10.43 -3.51 18.53
C ILE A 163 9.53 -4.23 19.55
N PHE A 164 8.34 -4.68 19.16
CA PHE A 164 7.50 -5.58 19.97
C PHE A 164 8.05 -7.02 20.08
N HIS A 165 8.96 -7.41 19.18
CA HIS A 165 9.72 -8.64 19.30
C HIS A 165 11.02 -8.46 20.09
N GLU A 166 11.55 -7.24 20.21
CA GLU A 166 12.73 -6.89 21.02
C GLU A 166 12.38 -6.74 22.50
N ASP A 167 11.33 -5.98 22.85
CA ASP A 167 10.86 -5.86 24.23
C ASP A 167 10.34 -7.18 24.80
N LYS A 168 10.62 -7.40 26.09
CA LYS A 168 10.32 -8.63 26.83
C LYS A 168 8.82 -8.78 27.11
N GLU A 169 8.12 -7.72 27.48
CA GLU A 169 6.74 -7.80 27.96
C GLU A 169 5.72 -7.88 26.81
N THR A 170 5.94 -7.13 25.73
CA THR A 170 5.21 -7.24 24.46
C THR A 170 5.45 -8.60 23.80
N ARG A 171 6.71 -9.08 23.72
CA ARG A 171 7.05 -10.44 23.21
C ARG A 171 6.38 -11.54 24.02
N LYS A 172 6.40 -11.47 25.36
CA LYS A 172 5.73 -12.44 26.26
C LYS A 172 4.22 -12.54 25.98
N ARG A 173 3.59 -11.41 25.64
CA ARG A 173 2.17 -11.31 25.27
C ARG A 173 1.89 -11.50 23.77
N LYS A 174 2.93 -11.74 22.95
CA LYS A 174 2.88 -11.90 21.48
C LYS A 174 2.17 -10.75 20.75
N LEU A 175 2.31 -9.52 21.27
CA LEU A 175 1.67 -8.33 20.67
C LEU A 175 2.31 -7.99 19.31
N ARG A 176 1.49 -7.61 18.33
CA ARG A 176 1.89 -7.19 16.97
C ARG A 176 0.74 -6.51 16.22
N VAL A 177 1.05 -5.63 15.26
CA VAL A 177 0.20 -5.44 14.08
C VAL A 177 0.19 -6.71 13.26
N ARG A 178 -0.97 -7.08 12.74
CA ARG A 178 -1.06 -7.94 11.58
C ARG A 178 -0.93 -7.09 10.32
N THR A 179 0.30 -6.97 9.82
CA THR A 179 0.63 -6.18 8.62
C THR A 179 0.05 -6.83 7.36
N TYR A 180 0.10 -6.09 6.26
CA TYR A 180 -0.24 -6.60 4.93
C TYR A 180 0.72 -6.06 3.89
N SER A 181 1.16 -6.89 2.94
CA SER A 181 2.00 -6.39 1.85
C SER A 181 1.19 -5.50 0.90
N ALA A 182 1.71 -4.32 0.57
CA ALA A 182 1.14 -3.41 -0.43
C ALA A 182 2.24 -2.95 -1.40
N VAL A 183 1.96 -3.03 -2.70
CA VAL A 183 2.92 -2.73 -3.77
C VAL A 183 2.28 -1.77 -4.78
N PRO A 184 2.68 -0.47 -4.80
CA PRO A 184 2.18 0.49 -5.79
C PRO A 184 2.81 0.21 -7.16
N LEU A 185 1.99 -0.09 -8.16
CA LEU A 185 2.43 -0.40 -9.53
C LEU A 185 2.51 0.84 -10.44
N GLY A 186 1.84 1.93 -10.07
CA GLY A 186 1.91 3.22 -10.73
C GLY A 186 1.24 4.31 -9.87
N PRO A 187 0.97 5.52 -10.43
CA PRO A 187 0.38 6.62 -9.67
C PRO A 187 -1.10 6.41 -9.30
N THR A 188 -1.79 5.49 -9.98
CA THR A 188 -3.25 5.25 -9.85
C THR A 188 -3.60 3.78 -9.59
N ALA A 189 -2.62 2.89 -9.51
CA ALA A 189 -2.84 1.44 -9.48
C ALA A 189 -1.79 0.70 -8.65
N GLY A 190 -2.21 -0.42 -8.06
CA GLY A 190 -1.32 -1.29 -7.30
C GLY A 190 -2.05 -2.49 -6.72
N VAL A 191 -1.31 -3.28 -5.94
CA VAL A 191 -1.79 -4.55 -5.39
C VAL A 191 -1.56 -4.61 -3.88
N SER A 192 -2.47 -5.26 -3.15
CA SER A 192 -2.26 -5.55 -1.73
C SER A 192 -2.71 -6.95 -1.33
N GLU A 193 -2.12 -7.44 -0.24
CA GLU A 193 -2.68 -8.48 0.62
C GLU A 193 -3.93 -7.95 1.37
N HIS A 194 -4.55 -8.76 2.24
CA HIS A 194 -5.86 -8.50 2.85
C HIS A 194 -5.84 -8.72 4.38
N THR A 195 -5.45 -7.68 5.15
CA THR A 195 -5.13 -7.81 6.59
C THR A 195 -5.29 -6.50 7.40
N PHE A 196 -5.18 -6.52 8.76
CA PHE A 196 -5.55 -5.39 9.67
C PHE A 196 -4.84 -5.34 11.07
N ARG A 197 -4.30 -4.15 11.47
CA ARG A 197 -4.19 -3.52 12.86
C ARG A 197 -3.37 -4.27 13.98
N VAL A 198 -2.89 -3.74 15.14
CA VAL A 198 -2.84 -2.43 15.90
C VAL A 198 -1.46 -2.24 16.64
N LEU A 199 -1.01 -1.02 17.02
CA LEU A 199 0.21 -0.74 17.85
C LEU A 199 0.03 0.32 18.97
N ARG A 200 0.84 0.23 20.04
CA ARG A 200 1.64 1.33 20.65
C ARG A 200 2.81 0.75 21.48
N GLY A 201 3.97 1.41 21.56
CA GLY A 201 5.01 1.00 22.54
C GLY A 201 6.41 1.63 22.46
N SER A 202 6.85 2.18 21.32
CA SER A 202 8.30 2.41 21.10
C SER A 202 8.62 3.75 20.41
N LYS A 203 8.66 4.84 21.18
CA LYS A 203 8.67 6.22 20.66
C LYS A 203 9.80 6.51 19.66
N ASP A 204 11.04 6.32 20.04
CA ASP A 204 12.17 6.97 19.37
C ASP A 204 12.51 6.29 18.04
N HIS A 205 12.35 4.97 17.99
CA HIS A 205 12.40 4.18 16.76
C HIS A 205 11.27 4.55 15.78
N ILE A 206 10.04 4.83 16.26
CA ILE A 206 8.94 5.29 15.41
C ILE A 206 9.27 6.66 14.82
N LEU A 207 9.76 7.60 15.65
CA LEU A 207 10.15 8.93 15.19
C LEU A 207 11.28 8.88 14.16
N ALA A 208 12.34 8.11 14.41
CA ALA A 208 13.44 7.94 13.46
C ALA A 208 13.01 7.43 12.07
N ILE A 209 11.92 6.66 11.99
CA ILE A 209 11.34 6.22 10.70
C ILE A 209 10.51 7.33 10.06
N LEU A 210 9.69 8.04 10.84
CA LEU A 210 8.92 9.19 10.35
C LEU A 210 9.84 10.34 9.87
N ASP A 211 11.00 10.52 10.50
CA ASP A 211 12.06 11.44 10.07
C ASP A 211 12.73 11.01 8.76
N VAL A 212 12.77 9.71 8.43
CA VAL A 212 13.15 9.26 7.07
C VAL A 212 12.05 9.60 6.06
N LEU A 213 10.77 9.41 6.42
CA LEU A 213 9.64 9.78 5.56
C LEU A 213 9.49 11.29 5.34
N ARG A 214 10.07 12.12 6.21
CA ARG A 214 10.21 13.58 6.02
C ARG A 214 10.91 13.90 4.70
N TRP A 215 11.82 13.02 4.28
CA TRP A 215 12.68 13.18 3.10
C TRP A 215 12.27 12.30 1.91
N ASP A 216 11.13 11.57 1.95
CA ASP A 216 10.59 10.94 0.73
C ASP A 216 9.94 12.02 -0.16
N PRO A 217 10.54 12.39 -1.30
CA PRO A 217 10.08 13.48 -2.16
C PRO A 217 8.88 13.09 -3.04
N LEU A 218 8.16 12.02 -2.69
CA LEU A 218 6.91 11.56 -3.28
C LEU A 218 5.88 11.12 -2.21
N TYR A 219 6.16 11.33 -0.91
CA TYR A 219 5.18 11.12 0.16
C TYR A 219 4.48 12.44 0.51
N SER A 220 3.15 12.47 0.49
CA SER A 220 2.38 13.67 0.83
C SER A 220 1.97 13.65 2.29
N TRP A 221 2.55 14.54 3.10
CA TRP A 221 2.18 14.76 4.49
C TRP A 221 0.80 15.42 4.66
N SER A 222 0.21 15.92 3.58
CA SER A 222 -1.18 16.36 3.50
C SER A 222 -2.06 15.34 2.77
N ILE A 223 -3.25 15.08 3.32
CA ILE A 223 -4.31 14.34 2.60
C ILE A 223 -4.66 15.13 1.35
N SER A 224 -4.55 14.52 0.16
CA SER A 224 -4.84 15.22 -1.09
C SER A 224 -6.30 15.70 -1.11
N PRO A 225 -6.61 16.90 -1.67
CA PRO A 225 -7.98 17.42 -1.71
C PRO A 225 -8.99 16.45 -2.33
N LEU A 226 -8.54 15.65 -3.32
CA LEU A 226 -9.33 14.59 -3.94
C LEU A 226 -9.61 13.40 -2.99
N ARG A 227 -8.63 12.96 -2.18
CA ARG A 227 -8.84 11.92 -1.16
C ARG A 227 -9.77 12.44 -0.05
N ASN A 228 -9.59 13.69 0.38
CA ASN A 228 -10.42 14.30 1.43
C ASN A 228 -11.90 14.43 1.00
N LYS A 229 -12.18 15.01 -0.18
CA LYS A 229 -13.55 15.10 -0.73
C LYS A 229 -14.23 13.73 -0.85
N LYS A 230 -13.48 12.70 -1.28
CA LYS A 230 -13.99 11.32 -1.40
C LYS A 230 -14.28 10.65 -0.06
N LEU A 231 -13.48 10.92 0.97
CA LEU A 231 -13.70 10.38 2.32
C LEU A 231 -14.92 11.01 3.03
N GLN A 232 -15.24 12.27 2.73
CA GLN A 232 -16.35 13.00 3.34
C GLN A 232 -17.65 12.96 2.50
N GLY A 233 -17.61 12.43 1.27
CA GLY A 233 -18.78 12.36 0.37
C GLY A 233 -19.30 13.73 -0.12
N ALA A 234 -18.47 14.77 -0.07
CA ALA A 234 -18.90 16.15 -0.31
C ALA A 234 -19.30 16.43 -1.78
N ASN A 235 -20.24 17.36 -1.96
CA ASN A 235 -20.73 17.78 -3.27
C ASN A 235 -19.64 18.48 -4.11
N LYS A 236 -19.89 18.64 -5.43
CA LYS A 236 -18.85 19.01 -6.41
C LYS A 236 -18.22 20.39 -6.20
N ASP A 237 -18.98 21.34 -5.67
CA ASP A 237 -18.75 22.77 -5.84
C ASP A 237 -17.83 23.37 -4.75
N ALA A 238 -16.53 23.10 -4.90
CA ALA A 238 -15.46 23.82 -4.18
C ALA A 238 -14.15 23.72 -4.98
N LEU A 239 -13.81 24.76 -5.76
CA LEU A 239 -12.57 24.83 -6.54
C LEU A 239 -11.42 25.42 -5.71
N GLY A 240 -10.18 25.06 -6.08
CA GLY A 240 -9.01 25.91 -5.86
C GLY A 240 -8.46 26.06 -4.43
N LEU A 241 -7.95 24.98 -3.84
CA LEU A 241 -6.90 25.08 -2.80
C LEU A 241 -5.82 24.02 -3.06
N GLU A 242 -4.72 24.44 -3.69
CA GLU A 242 -3.53 23.60 -3.80
C GLU A 242 -2.81 23.55 -2.45
N ALA A 243 -2.57 22.34 -1.94
CA ALA A 243 -1.83 22.15 -0.71
C ALA A 243 -0.33 22.42 -0.96
N LYS A 244 0.14 23.63 -0.65
CA LYS A 244 1.58 23.95 -0.63
C LYS A 244 2.31 22.95 0.26
N GLN A 245 3.10 22.07 -0.36
CA GLN A 245 3.98 21.14 0.33
C GLN A 245 5.23 21.88 0.80
N ASP A 246 5.14 22.52 1.96
CA ASP A 246 6.32 22.93 2.73
C ASP A 246 6.75 21.83 3.70
N GLY A 247 7.97 21.95 4.25
CA GLY A 247 8.45 21.06 5.30
C GLY A 247 7.75 21.25 6.66
N SER A 248 6.86 22.24 6.80
CA SER A 248 6.11 22.50 8.03
C SER A 248 5.04 21.45 8.26
N ALA A 249 4.35 20.98 7.20
CA ALA A 249 3.38 19.88 7.31
C ALA A 249 4.01 18.60 7.91
N ALA A 250 5.18 18.19 7.39
CA ALA A 250 5.95 17.06 7.92
C ALA A 250 6.40 17.32 9.38
N SER A 251 6.96 18.50 9.64
CA SER A 251 7.44 18.88 10.98
C SER A 251 6.32 18.86 12.02
N LYS A 252 5.12 19.36 11.68
CA LYS A 252 3.93 19.37 12.55
C LYS A 252 3.41 17.96 12.81
N ALA A 253 3.40 17.09 11.80
CA ALA A 253 3.00 15.70 11.96
C ALA A 253 3.96 14.92 12.87
N ILE A 254 5.28 15.05 12.65
CA ILE A 254 6.32 14.41 13.46
C ILE A 254 6.29 14.95 14.90
N PHE A 255 6.16 16.27 15.08
CA PHE A 255 5.99 16.89 16.40
C PHE A 255 4.75 16.37 17.12
N GLY A 256 3.59 16.34 16.46
CA GLY A 256 2.34 15.83 17.03
C GLY A 256 2.36 14.33 17.36
N VAL A 257 3.16 13.53 16.63
CA VAL A 257 3.41 12.13 17.01
C VAL A 257 4.36 12.05 18.20
N SER A 258 5.43 12.84 18.24
CA SER A 258 6.36 12.90 19.37
C SER A 258 5.64 13.30 20.66
N ASP A 259 4.86 14.38 20.62
CA ASP A 259 4.06 14.89 21.73
C ASP A 259 3.08 13.83 22.26
N LYS A 260 2.24 13.25 21.39
CA LYS A 260 1.32 12.15 21.75
C LYS A 260 2.02 10.92 22.34
N LEU A 261 3.30 10.71 22.03
CA LEU A 261 4.12 9.62 22.58
C LEU A 261 4.80 9.98 23.90
N SER A 262 5.03 11.27 24.21
CA SER A 262 5.41 11.76 25.55
C SER A 262 4.22 12.10 26.46
N ALA A 263 3.02 12.23 25.90
CA ALA A 263 1.74 12.43 26.60
C ALA A 263 1.76 13.54 27.67
N GLY A 264 2.44 14.66 27.39
CA GLY A 264 2.56 15.78 28.34
C GLY A 264 3.25 15.45 29.67
N GLY A 265 3.94 14.30 29.79
CA GLY A 265 4.52 13.83 31.05
C GLY A 265 3.54 13.04 31.95
N LEU A 266 2.33 12.73 31.46
CA LEU A 266 1.38 11.87 32.17
C LEU A 266 1.88 10.43 32.28
N SER A 267 1.41 9.70 33.31
CA SER A 267 1.69 8.26 33.42
C SER A 267 1.04 7.47 32.27
N VAL A 268 1.51 6.24 32.02
CA VAL A 268 0.94 5.38 30.97
C VAL A 268 -0.54 5.06 31.27
N GLU A 269 -0.87 4.83 32.54
CA GLU A 269 -2.23 4.53 33.01
C GLU A 269 -3.15 5.75 32.87
N ALA A 270 -2.66 6.95 33.20
CA ALA A 270 -3.39 8.20 33.00
C ALA A 270 -3.66 8.46 31.50
N THR A 271 -2.62 8.31 30.67
CA THR A 271 -2.69 8.47 29.21
C THR A 271 -3.68 7.47 28.58
N VAL A 272 -3.62 6.19 28.98
CA VAL A 272 -4.53 5.15 28.47
C VAL A 272 -5.96 5.39 28.94
N ARG A 273 -6.17 5.79 30.21
CA ARG A 273 -7.50 6.12 30.73
C ARG A 273 -8.14 7.29 29.98
N GLU A 274 -7.37 8.34 29.70
CA GLU A 274 -7.87 9.50 28.99
C GLU A 274 -8.19 9.19 27.52
N LEU A 275 -7.31 8.47 26.82
CA LEU A 275 -7.58 8.02 25.44
C LEU A 275 -8.81 7.10 25.34
N ILE A 276 -9.08 6.27 26.37
CA ILE A 276 -10.32 5.49 26.45
C ILE A 276 -11.52 6.43 26.66
N ARG A 277 -11.43 7.36 27.63
CA ARG A 277 -12.50 8.33 27.95
C ARG A 277 -12.89 9.19 26.75
N GLU A 278 -11.90 9.65 25.97
CA GLU A 278 -12.13 10.41 24.73
C GLU A 278 -12.78 9.54 23.64
N ALA A 279 -12.32 8.30 23.46
CA ALA A 279 -12.79 7.38 22.43
C ALA A 279 -14.18 6.78 22.71
N THR A 280 -14.62 6.73 23.96
CA THR A 280 -15.97 6.28 24.36
C THR A 280 -16.89 7.43 24.77
N SER A 281 -16.50 8.69 24.56
CA SER A 281 -17.34 9.85 24.89
C SER A 281 -18.49 9.99 23.90
N GLU A 282 -19.73 9.87 24.38
CA GLU A 282 -20.93 10.05 23.55
C GLU A 282 -20.97 11.43 22.88
N GLN A 283 -20.51 12.50 23.54
CA GLN A 283 -20.45 13.83 22.93
C GLN A 283 -19.45 13.89 21.77
N ASN A 284 -18.31 13.19 21.89
CA ASN A 284 -17.32 13.10 20.82
C ASN A 284 -17.83 12.23 19.66
N LEU A 285 -18.47 11.11 19.97
CA LEU A 285 -18.99 10.17 18.96
C LEU A 285 -20.18 10.77 18.18
N ALA A 286 -21.04 11.55 18.83
CA ALA A 286 -22.19 12.20 18.21
C ALA A 286 -21.84 13.24 17.13
N VAL A 287 -20.62 13.79 17.14
CA VAL A 287 -20.12 14.74 16.11
C VAL A 287 -19.28 14.08 15.02
N ILE A 288 -19.13 12.75 15.04
CA ILE A 288 -18.42 12.01 13.97
C ILE A 288 -19.33 11.89 12.73
N TYR A 289 -18.72 11.98 11.54
CA TYR A 289 -19.37 11.74 10.26
C TYR A 289 -20.15 10.41 10.25
N SER A 290 -21.43 10.46 9.85
CA SER A 290 -22.37 9.33 9.95
C SER A 290 -21.94 8.06 9.21
N GLY A 291 -21.10 8.18 8.19
CA GLY A 291 -20.49 7.04 7.48
C GLY A 291 -19.43 6.27 8.28
N TRP A 292 -19.02 6.75 9.45
CA TRP A 292 -18.31 5.96 10.47
C TRP A 292 -19.27 5.10 11.31
N SER A 293 -20.53 5.53 11.38
CA SER A 293 -21.66 4.86 12.05
C SER A 293 -21.37 4.46 13.51
N PRO A 294 -21.25 5.42 14.44
CA PRO A 294 -20.88 5.21 15.86
C PRO A 294 -21.89 4.41 16.71
N PHE A 295 -22.86 3.74 16.07
CA PHE A 295 -24.02 3.10 16.67
C PHE A 295 -24.18 1.62 16.22
N TYR A 296 -23.13 1.03 15.64
CA TYR A 296 -23.02 -0.38 15.23
C TYR A 296 -21.71 -1.02 15.71
#